data_AF-A0A4R8PSN5-F1
#
_entry.id   AF-A0A4R8PSN5-F1
#
_cell.length_a   1.000
_cell.length_b   1.000
_cell.length_c   1.000
_cell.angle_alpha   90.00
_cell.angle_beta   90.00
_cell.angle_gamma   90.00
#
_symmetry.space_group_name_H-M   'P 1'
#
loop_
_entity.id
_entity.type
_entity.pdbx_description
1 polymer ?
#
loop_
_entity_poly.entity_id
_entity_poly.type
_entity_poly.pdbx_seq_one_letter_code
_entity_poly.pdbx_strand_id
1 'polypeptide(L)'
;MPDYDQQRAALERDLESWCNKLLEMNFEDPLIRKRILQLLVAFSTTALDKNPSFMLKVLEHILMTWPAPRPEHRAFNEAIKDFQSESMVELQRLASKVPDHLLAVYNQIEAKVNDMISSGTLDEKRQIAYRSFLFIIIHRASTIDPSTQLERLQDFVRPVKAQWENGDLKTALSSYSGFCELMGLDRAKQYLTSHRVHEVNDWGSCELDAEGLALQSELEERQKVRENHTIPLQTVFAAN
;
A
#
# COMPACT_ATOMS: atom_id res chain seq x y z
N MET A 1 39.59 15.81 -19.51
CA MET A 1 39.52 14.59 -18.68
C MET A 1 38.50 13.61 -19.29
N PRO A 2 38.87 12.88 -20.36
CA PRO A 2 38.02 11.83 -20.95
C PRO A 2 38.06 10.48 -20.18
N ASP A 3 39.04 10.27 -19.30
CA ASP A 3 39.27 9.00 -18.59
C ASP A 3 38.24 8.74 -17.47
N TYR A 4 37.80 9.77 -16.74
CA TYR A 4 36.86 9.62 -15.62
C TYR A 4 35.45 9.21 -16.08
N ASP A 5 34.93 9.84 -17.14
CA ASP A 5 33.60 9.50 -17.67
C ASP A 5 33.58 8.10 -18.30
N GLN A 6 34.69 7.69 -18.93
CA GLN A 6 34.84 6.35 -19.49
C GLN A 6 34.92 5.28 -18.39
N GLN A 7 35.66 5.54 -17.31
CA GLN A 7 35.73 4.67 -16.13
C GLN A 7 34.38 4.57 -15.41
N ARG A 8 33.66 5.69 -15.26
CA ARG A 8 32.31 5.72 -14.69
C ARG A 8 31.34 4.87 -15.51
N ALA A 9 31.32 5.06 -16.83
CA ALA A 9 30.45 4.28 -17.71
C ALA A 9 30.80 2.77 -17.70
N ALA A 10 32.06 2.41 -17.50
CA ALA A 10 32.47 1.02 -17.31
C ALA A 10 31.92 0.44 -16.00
N LEU A 11 32.05 1.16 -14.89
CA LEU A 11 31.52 0.74 -13.59
C LEU A 11 30.00 0.61 -13.60
N GLU A 12 29.27 1.54 -14.23
CA GLU A 12 27.81 1.47 -14.39
C GLU A 12 27.41 0.20 -15.15
N ARG A 13 28.12 -0.17 -16.22
CA ARG A 13 27.87 -1.42 -16.96
C ARG A 13 28.15 -2.67 -16.13
N ASP A 14 29.23 -2.68 -15.35
CA ASP A 14 29.59 -3.82 -14.50
C ASP A 14 28.56 -4.01 -13.37
N LEU A 15 28.11 -2.91 -12.75
CA LEU A 15 27.05 -2.92 -11.74
C LEU A 15 25.71 -3.38 -12.31
N GLU A 16 25.34 -2.90 -13.50
CA GLU A 16 24.14 -3.35 -14.20
C GLU A 16 24.21 -4.86 -14.52
N SER A 17 25.35 -5.35 -15.02
CA SER A 17 25.55 -6.76 -15.30
C SER A 17 25.41 -7.62 -14.05
N TRP A 18 25.99 -7.18 -12.93
CA TRP A 18 25.86 -7.86 -11.64
C TRP A 18 24.41 -7.87 -11.14
N CYS A 19 23.70 -6.74 -11.23
CA CYS A 19 22.30 -6.68 -10.82
C CYS A 19 21.39 -7.56 -11.69
N ASN A 20 21.63 -7.62 -13.01
CA ASN A 20 20.88 -8.52 -13.90
C ASN A 20 21.11 -9.99 -13.51
N LYS A 21 22.35 -10.38 -13.17
CA LYS A 21 22.62 -11.73 -12.67
C LYS A 21 21.86 -12.02 -11.37
N LEU A 22 21.78 -11.07 -10.45
CA LEU A 22 20.99 -11.25 -9.21
C LEU A 22 19.50 -11.42 -9.49
N LEU A 23 18.94 -10.71 -10.48
CA LEU A 23 17.55 -10.85 -10.90
C LEU A 23 17.26 -12.24 -11.49
N GLU A 24 18.23 -12.82 -12.19
CA GLU A 24 18.13 -14.16 -12.79
C GLU A 24 18.28 -15.29 -11.75
N MET A 25 18.85 -15.00 -10.58
CA MET A 25 19.03 -15.98 -9.52
C MET A 25 17.72 -16.24 -8.78
N ASN A 26 17.28 -17.50 -8.77
CA ASN A 26 16.08 -17.93 -8.06
C ASN A 26 16.40 -18.32 -6.62
N PHE A 27 16.14 -17.41 -5.68
CA PHE A 27 16.21 -17.70 -4.24
C PHE A 27 14.83 -18.10 -3.73
N GLU A 28 14.71 -19.12 -2.87
CA GLU A 28 13.41 -19.47 -2.26
C GLU A 28 13.11 -18.66 -0.99
N ASP A 29 14.15 -18.22 -0.28
CA ASP A 29 14.03 -17.53 1.00
C ASP A 29 13.51 -16.08 0.83
N PRO A 30 12.36 -15.72 1.44
CA PRO A 30 11.79 -14.38 1.38
C PRO A 30 12.71 -13.28 1.96
N LEU A 31 13.54 -13.60 2.96
CA LEU A 31 14.48 -12.64 3.55
C LEU A 31 15.63 -12.33 2.59
N ILE A 32 16.10 -13.32 1.84
CA ILE A 32 17.12 -13.11 0.81
C ILE A 32 16.52 -12.29 -0.34
N ARG A 33 15.32 -12.64 -0.81
CA ARG A 33 14.59 -11.87 -1.83
C ARG A 33 14.38 -10.42 -1.39
N LYS A 34 14.03 -10.19 -0.13
CA LYS A 34 13.91 -8.85 0.45
C LYS A 34 15.21 -8.05 0.32
N ARG A 35 16.35 -8.63 0.67
CA ARG A 35 17.65 -7.95 0.57
C ARG A 35 18.05 -7.66 -0.87
N ILE A 36 17.82 -8.61 -1.77
CA ILE A 36 18.08 -8.41 -3.20
C ILE A 36 17.22 -7.27 -3.73
N LEU A 37 15.93 -7.24 -3.40
CA LEU A 37 15.04 -6.18 -3.84
C LEU A 37 15.50 -4.80 -3.36
N GLN A 38 15.82 -4.65 -2.08
CA GLN A 38 16.34 -3.41 -1.51
C GLN A 38 17.61 -2.95 -2.23
N LEU A 39 18.52 -3.88 -2.53
CA LEU A 39 19.75 -3.58 -3.27
C LEU A 39 19.44 -3.11 -4.70
N LEU A 40 18.60 -3.84 -5.44
CA LEU A 40 18.23 -3.51 -6.82
C LEU A 40 17.61 -2.11 -6.91
N VAL A 41 16.73 -1.77 -5.97
CA VAL A 41 16.09 -0.45 -5.91
C VAL A 41 17.09 0.64 -5.52
N ALA A 42 17.99 0.37 -4.56
CA ALA A 42 19.06 1.28 -4.21
C ALA A 42 19.94 1.60 -5.43
N PHE A 43 20.40 0.58 -6.17
CA PHE A 43 21.19 0.79 -7.38
C PHE A 43 20.39 1.52 -8.47
N SER A 44 19.13 1.15 -8.70
CA SER A 44 18.25 1.80 -9.68
C SER A 44 17.98 3.28 -9.39
N THR A 45 18.07 3.72 -8.12
CA THR A 45 17.79 5.10 -7.72
C THR A 45 19.05 5.92 -7.44
N THR A 46 20.25 5.31 -7.51
CA THR A 46 21.51 5.98 -7.18
C THR A 46 22.56 5.82 -8.27
N ALA A 47 23.15 4.64 -8.41
CA ALA A 47 24.26 4.39 -9.34
C ALA A 47 23.80 4.19 -10.80
N LEU A 48 22.58 3.68 -10.99
CA LEU A 48 21.98 3.38 -12.29
C LEU A 48 20.73 4.23 -12.54
N ASP A 49 20.65 5.41 -11.93
CA ASP A 49 19.53 6.36 -12.04
C ASP A 49 19.28 6.82 -13.49
N LYS A 50 20.34 6.83 -14.31
CA LYS A 50 20.31 7.15 -15.75
C LYS A 50 20.01 5.96 -16.65
N ASN A 51 19.69 4.79 -16.10
CA ASN A 51 19.31 3.61 -16.87
C ASN A 51 17.82 3.26 -16.66
N PRO A 52 16.92 3.81 -17.50
CA PRO A 52 15.48 3.54 -17.39
C PRO A 52 15.15 2.07 -17.60
N SER A 53 15.91 1.38 -18.46
CA SER A 53 15.65 -0.02 -18.79
C SER A 53 15.87 -0.94 -17.59
N PHE A 54 16.92 -0.67 -16.80
CA PHE A 54 17.18 -1.39 -15.57
C PHE A 54 16.09 -1.10 -14.52
N MET A 55 15.71 0.17 -14.35
CA MET A 55 14.63 0.55 -13.44
C MET A 55 13.32 -0.18 -13.76
N LEU A 56 12.94 -0.27 -15.03
CA LEU A 56 11.72 -0.98 -15.45
C LEU A 56 11.78 -2.48 -15.15
N LYS A 57 12.96 -3.12 -15.28
CA LYS A 57 13.14 -4.52 -14.85
C LYS A 57 12.94 -4.68 -13.34
N VAL A 58 13.47 -3.75 -12.54
CA VAL A 58 13.28 -3.76 -11.08
C VAL A 58 11.81 -3.55 -10.72
N LEU A 59 11.13 -2.63 -11.38
CA LEU A 59 9.69 -2.41 -11.21
C LEU A 59 8.90 -3.68 -11.53
N GLU A 60 9.15 -4.30 -12.69
CA GLU A 60 8.49 -5.53 -13.08
C GLU A 60 8.72 -6.65 -12.05
N HIS A 61 9.95 -6.78 -11.55
CA HIS A 61 10.27 -7.74 -10.51
C HIS A 61 9.47 -7.53 -9.22
N ILE A 62 9.31 -6.27 -8.78
CA ILE A 62 8.47 -5.90 -7.61
C ILE A 62 7.01 -6.30 -7.83
N LEU A 63 6.49 -6.07 -9.03
CA LEU A 63 5.08 -6.32 -9.35
C LEU A 63 4.78 -7.80 -9.55
N MET A 64 5.73 -8.62 -10.01
CA MET A 64 5.47 -9.98 -10.49
C MET A 64 6.08 -11.12 -9.65
N THR A 65 7.01 -10.85 -8.73
CA THR A 65 7.82 -11.92 -8.09
C THR A 65 7.39 -12.25 -6.67
N TRP A 66 6.11 -12.58 -6.47
CA TRP A 66 5.59 -12.84 -5.13
C TRP A 66 5.61 -14.34 -4.80
N PRO A 67 6.30 -14.75 -3.72
CA PRO A 67 6.26 -16.15 -3.29
C PRO A 67 4.86 -16.53 -2.82
N ALA A 68 4.38 -17.71 -3.23
CA ALA A 68 3.11 -18.25 -2.74
C ALA A 68 3.21 -18.61 -1.26
N PRO A 69 2.18 -18.30 -0.44
CA PRO A 69 2.16 -18.70 0.96
C PRO A 69 2.12 -20.23 1.09
N ARG A 70 2.76 -20.77 2.13
CA ARG A 70 2.78 -22.20 2.46
C ARG A 70 2.00 -22.41 3.76
N PRO A 71 0.79 -22.99 3.75
CA PRO A 71 -0.09 -23.05 4.93
C PRO A 71 0.56 -23.65 6.18
N GLU A 72 1.48 -24.60 5.99
CA GLU A 72 2.13 -25.36 7.05
C GLU A 72 3.31 -24.63 7.73
N HIS A 73 3.74 -23.47 7.20
CA HIS A 73 4.92 -22.75 7.69
C HIS A 73 4.61 -21.31 8.11
N ARG A 74 4.23 -21.13 9.39
CA ARG A 74 3.90 -19.82 9.95
C ARG A 74 5.01 -18.78 9.79
N ALA A 75 6.24 -19.10 10.23
CA ALA A 75 7.37 -18.17 10.16
C ALA A 75 7.72 -17.76 8.72
N PHE A 76 7.58 -18.68 7.77
CA PHE A 76 7.77 -18.39 6.35
C PHE A 76 6.69 -17.43 5.82
N ASN A 77 5.42 -17.64 6.17
CA ASN A 77 4.34 -16.74 5.78
C ASN A 77 4.47 -15.34 6.42
N GLU A 78 4.98 -15.26 7.64
CA GLU A 78 5.33 -13.98 8.29
C GLU A 78 6.44 -13.27 7.50
N ALA A 79 7.51 -13.96 7.12
CA ALA A 79 8.56 -13.41 6.28
C ALA A 79 8.07 -12.96 4.88
N ILE A 80 7.07 -13.65 4.30
CA ILE A 80 6.42 -13.22 3.06
C ILE A 80 5.66 -11.92 3.26
N LYS A 81 4.90 -11.77 4.35
CA LYS A 81 4.17 -10.53 4.65
C LYS A 81 5.13 -9.37 4.81
N ASP A 82 6.22 -9.57 5.54
CA ASP A 82 7.27 -8.55 5.72
C ASP A 82 7.96 -8.18 4.40
N PHE A 83 8.22 -9.17 3.53
CA PHE A 83 8.75 -8.94 2.19
C PHE A 83 7.77 -8.12 1.32
N GLN A 84 6.48 -8.44 1.37
CA GLN A 84 5.44 -7.71 0.64
C GLN A 84 5.32 -6.27 1.14
N SER A 85 5.32 -6.04 2.45
CA SER A 85 5.32 -4.69 3.04
C SER A 85 6.54 -3.89 2.61
N GLU A 86 7.74 -4.49 2.64
CA GLU A 86 8.96 -3.83 2.16
C GLU A 86 8.89 -3.50 0.67
N SER A 87 8.34 -4.42 -0.13
CA SER A 87 8.22 -4.23 -1.58
C SER A 87 7.37 -3.00 -1.92
N MET A 88 6.33 -2.72 -1.11
CA MET A 88 5.53 -1.50 -1.25
C MET A 88 6.31 -0.23 -0.91
N VAL A 89 7.16 -0.27 0.13
CA VAL A 89 8.03 0.85 0.50
C VAL A 89 9.03 1.15 -0.62
N GLU A 90 9.64 0.11 -1.20
CA GLU A 90 10.58 0.29 -2.29
C GLU A 90 9.92 0.76 -3.59
N LEU A 91 8.68 0.35 -3.85
CA LEU A 91 7.88 0.85 -4.96
C LEU A 91 7.64 2.37 -4.84
N GLN A 92 7.31 2.85 -3.64
CA GLN A 92 7.16 4.29 -3.38
C GLN A 92 8.51 5.05 -3.46
N ARG A 93 9.61 4.41 -3.05
CA ARG A 93 10.96 4.97 -3.22
C ARG A 93 11.29 5.18 -4.70
N LEU A 94 10.99 4.21 -5.57
CA LEU A 94 11.15 4.35 -7.02
C LEU A 94 10.33 5.53 -7.55
N ALA A 95 9.03 5.60 -7.23
CA ALA A 95 8.18 6.72 -7.65
C ALA A 95 8.70 8.09 -7.19
N SER A 96 9.28 8.16 -5.99
CA SER A 96 9.79 9.42 -5.44
C SER A 96 11.10 9.86 -6.08
N LYS A 97 11.97 8.92 -6.50
CA LYS A 97 13.33 9.20 -6.97
C LYS A 97 13.44 9.29 -8.49
N VAL A 98 12.63 8.53 -9.23
CA VAL A 98 12.67 8.46 -10.69
C VAL A 98 11.26 8.62 -11.31
N PRO A 99 10.49 9.65 -10.92
CA PRO A 99 9.09 9.80 -11.35
C PRO A 99 8.96 9.99 -12.86
N ASP A 100 9.86 10.74 -13.51
CA ASP A 100 9.75 11.04 -14.94
C ASP A 100 9.97 9.79 -15.82
N HIS A 101 10.87 8.90 -15.42
CA HIS A 101 11.06 7.61 -16.09
C HIS A 101 9.82 6.71 -15.96
N LEU A 102 9.17 6.73 -14.79
CA LEU A 102 7.93 6.00 -14.55
C LEU A 102 6.74 6.63 -15.26
N LEU A 103 6.72 7.95 -15.40
CA LEU A 103 5.67 8.68 -16.11
C LEU A 103 5.61 8.25 -17.58
N ALA A 104 6.76 8.02 -18.22
CA ALA A 104 6.84 7.57 -19.62
C ALA A 104 6.09 6.25 -19.89
N VAL A 105 5.93 5.39 -18.87
CA VAL A 105 5.21 4.11 -18.95
C VAL A 105 3.96 4.08 -18.06
N TYR A 106 3.52 5.23 -17.55
CA TYR A 106 2.48 5.34 -16.52
C TYR A 106 1.20 4.59 -16.88
N ASN A 107 0.68 4.77 -18.10
CA ASN A 107 -0.58 4.14 -18.50
C ASN A 107 -0.50 2.60 -18.46
N GLN A 108 0.66 2.01 -18.74
CA GLN A 108 0.86 0.55 -18.67
C GLN A 108 0.91 0.07 -17.21
N ILE A 109 1.57 0.86 -16.35
CA ILE A 109 1.62 0.59 -14.91
C ILE A 109 0.22 0.68 -14.32
N GLU A 110 -0.52 1.74 -14.62
CA GLU A 110 -1.88 1.98 -14.15
C GLU A 110 -2.83 0.86 -14.57
N ALA A 111 -2.78 0.42 -15.83
CA ALA A 111 -3.58 -0.71 -16.30
C ALA A 111 -3.28 -1.98 -15.50
N LYS A 112 -2.00 -2.35 -15.33
CA LYS A 112 -1.60 -3.53 -14.54
C LYS A 112 -2.04 -3.41 -13.08
N VAL A 113 -1.91 -2.23 -12.47
CA VAL A 113 -2.35 -1.98 -11.10
C VAL A 113 -3.87 -2.14 -10.98
N ASN A 114 -4.63 -1.58 -11.91
CA ASN A 114 -6.08 -1.69 -11.92
C ASN A 114 -6.54 -3.14 -12.12
N ASP A 115 -5.87 -3.92 -12.97
CA ASP A 115 -6.13 -5.35 -13.13
C ASP A 115 -5.88 -6.12 -11.84
N MET A 116 -4.76 -5.84 -11.15
CA MET A 116 -4.45 -6.46 -9.86
C MET A 116 -5.47 -6.11 -8.78
N ILE A 117 -5.90 -4.84 -8.69
CA ILE A 117 -6.94 -4.41 -7.74
C ILE A 117 -8.28 -5.08 -8.07
N SER A 118 -8.64 -5.15 -9.35
CA SER A 118 -9.92 -5.72 -9.81
C SER A 118 -10.00 -7.24 -9.63
N SER A 119 -8.85 -7.93 -9.56
CA SER A 119 -8.78 -9.37 -9.28
C SER A 119 -9.29 -9.75 -7.88
N GLY A 120 -9.40 -8.79 -6.95
CA GLY A 120 -9.84 -9.03 -5.56
C GLY A 120 -8.83 -9.81 -4.70
N THR A 121 -7.63 -10.08 -5.22
CA THR A 121 -6.58 -10.83 -4.51
C THR A 121 -5.75 -9.97 -3.56
N LEU A 122 -5.86 -8.64 -3.67
CA LEU A 122 -5.12 -7.68 -2.86
C LEU A 122 -5.90 -7.28 -1.61
N ASP A 123 -5.24 -7.34 -0.46
CA ASP A 123 -5.73 -6.68 0.76
C ASP A 123 -5.80 -5.16 0.58
N GLU A 124 -6.62 -4.51 1.40
CA GLU A 124 -6.88 -3.06 1.30
C GLU A 124 -5.59 -2.24 1.43
N LYS A 125 -4.71 -2.60 2.37
CA LYS A 125 -3.42 -1.94 2.60
C LYS A 125 -2.58 -1.90 1.33
N ARG A 126 -2.53 -3.00 0.56
CA ARG A 126 -1.84 -3.06 -0.73
C ARG A 126 -2.54 -2.23 -1.79
N GLN A 127 -3.88 -2.29 -1.88
CA GLN A 127 -4.61 -1.46 -2.83
C GLN A 127 -4.30 0.02 -2.63
N ILE A 128 -4.26 0.47 -1.37
CA ILE A 128 -3.87 1.83 -1.00
C ILE A 128 -2.41 2.10 -1.39
N ALA A 129 -1.50 1.18 -1.10
CA ALA A 129 -0.08 1.35 -1.43
C ALA A 129 0.13 1.51 -2.93
N TYR A 130 -0.56 0.73 -3.77
CA TYR A 130 -0.51 0.87 -5.23
C TYR A 130 -1.11 2.17 -5.74
N ARG A 131 -2.26 2.60 -5.21
CA ARG A 131 -2.85 3.91 -5.55
C ARG A 131 -1.92 5.05 -5.13
N SER A 132 -1.29 4.94 -3.97
CA SER A 132 -0.31 5.90 -3.47
C SER A 132 0.93 5.96 -4.35
N PHE A 133 1.41 4.81 -4.82
CA PHE A 133 2.50 4.73 -5.79
C PHE A 133 2.18 5.47 -7.10
N LEU A 134 1.01 5.22 -7.71
CA LEU A 134 0.56 5.92 -8.91
C LEU A 134 0.46 7.44 -8.68
N PHE A 135 -0.12 7.83 -7.54
CA PHE A 135 -0.22 9.23 -7.14
C PHE A 135 1.15 9.91 -7.04
N ILE A 136 2.13 9.26 -6.39
CA ILE A 136 3.48 9.82 -6.22
C ILE A 136 4.16 10.05 -7.57
N ILE A 137 3.99 9.14 -8.54
CA ILE A 137 4.55 9.32 -9.89
C ILE A 137 4.03 10.63 -10.51
N ILE A 138 2.71 10.82 -10.54
CA ILE A 138 2.10 12.03 -11.11
C ILE A 138 2.52 13.27 -10.33
N HIS A 139 2.50 13.21 -9.00
CA HIS A 139 2.81 14.34 -8.13
C HIS A 139 4.28 14.79 -8.23
N ARG A 140 5.22 13.85 -8.37
CA ARG A 140 6.66 14.15 -8.39
C ARG A 140 7.23 14.32 -9.80
N ALA A 141 6.52 13.92 -10.85
CA ALA A 141 6.99 14.09 -12.21
C ALA A 141 7.13 15.57 -12.57
N SER A 142 8.24 15.91 -13.21
CA SER A 142 8.59 17.28 -13.62
C SER A 142 8.29 17.55 -15.09
N THR A 143 8.11 16.48 -15.88
CA THR A 143 7.90 16.52 -17.34
C THR A 143 6.43 16.62 -17.76
N ILE A 144 5.50 16.52 -16.81
CA ILE A 144 4.06 16.66 -17.05
C ILE A 144 3.64 18.13 -17.05
N ASP A 145 2.70 18.49 -17.92
CA ASP A 145 2.10 19.82 -17.92
C ASP A 145 1.35 20.07 -16.58
N PRO A 146 1.54 21.22 -15.90
CA PRO A 146 0.94 21.48 -14.60
C PRO A 146 -0.60 21.39 -14.56
N SER A 147 -1.29 21.75 -15.64
CA SER A 147 -2.75 21.68 -15.69
C SER A 147 -3.23 20.23 -15.78
N THR A 148 -2.55 19.42 -16.60
CA THR A 148 -2.81 17.98 -16.73
C THR A 148 -2.45 17.24 -15.43
N GLN A 149 -1.37 17.65 -14.76
CA GLN A 149 -0.96 17.11 -13.47
C GLN A 149 -2.04 17.35 -12.42
N LEU A 150 -2.55 18.57 -12.32
CA LEU A 150 -3.61 18.92 -11.37
C LEU A 150 -4.90 18.13 -11.64
N GLU A 151 -5.32 18.02 -12.91
CA GLU A 151 -6.50 17.24 -13.30
C GLU A 151 -6.38 15.78 -12.84
N ARG A 152 -5.25 15.13 -13.13
CA ARG A 152 -5.00 13.75 -12.72
C ARG A 152 -4.98 13.60 -11.19
N LEU A 153 -4.33 14.51 -10.48
CA LEU A 153 -4.31 14.48 -9.01
C LEU A 153 -5.71 14.69 -8.42
N GLN A 154 -6.55 15.51 -9.05
CA GLN A 154 -7.95 15.68 -8.66
C GLN A 154 -8.77 14.40 -8.87
N ASP A 155 -8.48 13.61 -9.92
CA ASP A 155 -9.14 12.32 -10.13
C ASP A 155 -8.88 11.33 -8.99
N PHE A 156 -7.68 11.33 -8.39
CA PHE A 156 -7.39 10.53 -7.19
C PHE A 156 -8.19 10.98 -5.96
N VAL A 157 -8.42 12.28 -5.81
CA VAL A 157 -9.10 12.86 -4.64
C VAL A 157 -10.62 12.82 -4.79
N ARG A 158 -11.15 12.84 -6.02
CA ARG A 158 -12.60 12.91 -6.29
C ARG A 158 -13.41 11.79 -5.61
N PRO A 159 -13.00 10.51 -5.62
CA PRO A 159 -13.70 9.45 -4.89
C PRO A 159 -13.73 9.70 -3.38
N VAL A 160 -12.62 10.17 -2.80
CA VAL A 160 -12.52 10.52 -1.38
C VAL A 160 -13.49 11.66 -1.08
N LYS A 161 -13.45 12.72 -1.87
CA LYS A 161 -14.35 13.86 -1.72
C LYS A 161 -15.82 13.45 -1.80
N ALA A 162 -16.18 12.60 -2.76
CA ALA A 162 -17.55 12.09 -2.91
C ALA A 162 -18.01 11.28 -1.69
N GLN A 163 -17.13 10.45 -1.10
CA GLN A 163 -17.41 9.73 0.15
C GLN A 163 -17.66 10.69 1.31
N TRP A 164 -16.83 11.74 1.46
CA TRP A 164 -17.00 12.77 2.49
C TRP A 164 -18.22 13.67 2.25
N GLU A 165 -18.66 13.81 0.99
CA GLU A 165 -19.84 14.57 0.63
C GLU A 165 -21.15 13.83 0.87
N ASN A 166 -21.09 12.52 1.14
CA ASN A 166 -22.25 11.67 1.43
C ASN A 166 -23.10 12.25 2.58
N GLY A 167 -24.40 12.43 2.30
CA GLY A 167 -25.36 13.01 3.24
C GLY A 167 -25.55 12.18 4.51
N ASP A 168 -25.50 10.84 4.40
CA ASP A 168 -25.63 9.95 5.55
C ASP A 168 -24.41 10.08 6.46
N LEU A 169 -23.21 10.13 5.89
CA LEU A 169 -21.98 10.34 6.64
C LEU A 169 -21.97 11.71 7.32
N LYS A 170 -22.34 12.77 6.61
CA LYS A 170 -22.45 14.12 7.19
C LYS A 170 -23.47 14.17 8.33
N THR A 171 -24.62 13.54 8.16
CA THR A 171 -25.67 13.49 9.19
C THR A 171 -25.19 12.73 10.42
N ALA A 172 -24.59 11.55 10.22
CA ALA A 172 -24.00 10.78 11.31
C ALA A 172 -22.92 11.57 12.06
N LEU A 173 -21.99 12.22 11.36
CA LEU A 173 -20.91 12.98 11.97
C LEU A 173 -21.34 14.33 12.57
N SER A 174 -22.57 14.80 12.30
CA SER A 174 -23.06 16.09 12.80
C SER A 174 -23.38 16.10 14.31
N SER A 175 -23.48 14.92 14.93
CA SER A 175 -23.81 14.77 16.34
C SER A 175 -23.05 13.61 16.98
N TYR A 176 -22.87 13.68 18.29
CA TYR A 176 -22.25 12.59 19.05
C TYR A 176 -23.05 11.28 18.98
N SER A 177 -24.38 11.36 19.03
CA SER A 177 -25.27 10.18 18.91
C SER A 177 -25.19 9.55 17.52
N GLY A 178 -25.24 10.37 16.47
CA GLY A 178 -25.09 9.88 15.09
C GLY A 178 -23.73 9.21 14.84
N PHE A 179 -22.66 9.74 15.44
CA PHE A 179 -21.35 9.08 15.40
C PHE A 179 -21.37 7.74 16.12
N CYS A 180 -22.00 7.67 17.31
CA CYS A 180 -22.11 6.42 18.06
C CYS A 180 -22.91 5.36 17.27
N GLU A 181 -24.02 5.74 16.63
CA GLU A 181 -24.83 4.86 15.78
C GLU A 181 -24.05 4.38 14.54
N LEU A 182 -23.33 5.29 13.88
CA LEU A 182 -22.46 4.96 12.75
C LEU A 182 -21.37 3.96 13.18
N MET A 183 -20.81 4.13 14.37
CA MET A 183 -19.79 3.25 14.92
C MET A 183 -20.35 1.96 15.53
N GLY A 184 -21.67 1.88 15.80
CA GLY A 184 -22.33 0.79 16.52
C GLY A 184 -22.11 0.81 18.05
N LEU A 185 -21.59 1.93 18.58
CA LEU A 185 -21.26 2.10 20.00
C LEU A 185 -22.48 2.30 20.88
N ASP A 186 -23.58 2.77 20.31
CA ASP A 186 -24.88 2.90 20.96
C ASP A 186 -25.41 1.53 21.43
N ARG A 187 -25.35 0.52 20.56
CA ARG A 187 -25.77 -0.87 20.87
C ARG A 187 -24.82 -1.53 21.86
N ALA A 188 -23.52 -1.28 21.72
CA ALA A 188 -22.53 -1.74 22.70
C ALA A 188 -22.78 -1.14 24.09
N LYS A 189 -23.06 0.16 24.16
CA LYS A 189 -23.39 0.82 25.43
C LYS A 189 -24.68 0.25 26.05
N GLN A 190 -25.71 0.01 25.25
CA GLN A 190 -26.96 -0.60 25.74
C GLN A 190 -26.74 -1.99 26.31
N TYR A 191 -26.00 -2.85 25.60
CA TYR A 191 -25.64 -4.20 26.06
C TYR A 191 -24.85 -4.18 27.36
N LEU A 192 -23.84 -3.31 27.48
CA LEU A 192 -23.05 -3.18 28.71
C LEU A 192 -23.89 -2.66 29.90
N THR A 193 -24.89 -1.83 29.61
CA THR A 193 -25.79 -1.29 30.65
C THR A 193 -26.78 -2.34 31.11
N SER A 194 -27.39 -3.11 30.19
CA SER A 194 -28.36 -4.17 30.52
C SER A 194 -27.72 -5.29 31.34
N HIS A 195 -26.45 -5.62 31.05
CA HIS A 195 -25.67 -6.63 31.77
C HIS A 195 -24.95 -6.10 33.02
N ARG A 196 -25.19 -4.82 33.39
CA ARG A 196 -24.63 -4.17 34.58
C ARG A 196 -23.13 -4.42 34.75
N VAL A 197 -22.36 -4.25 33.67
CA VAL A 197 -20.92 -4.57 33.65
C VAL A 197 -20.13 -3.82 34.74
N HIS A 198 -20.61 -2.67 35.17
CA HIS A 198 -20.06 -1.90 36.29
C HIS A 198 -20.15 -2.60 37.66
N GLU A 199 -20.99 -3.63 37.81
CA GLU A 199 -21.11 -4.46 39.02
C GLU A 199 -20.21 -5.73 38.94
N VAL A 200 -19.59 -5.99 37.78
CA VAL A 200 -18.74 -7.16 37.54
C VAL A 200 -17.27 -6.78 37.73
N ASN A 201 -16.62 -7.35 38.74
CA ASN A 201 -15.24 -7.02 39.10
C ASN A 201 -14.19 -7.40 38.02
N ASP A 202 -14.41 -8.51 37.31
CA ASP A 202 -13.51 -8.97 36.25
C ASP A 202 -14.30 -9.40 35.02
N TRP A 203 -14.76 -8.41 34.26
CA TRP A 203 -15.51 -8.62 33.03
C TRP A 203 -14.73 -9.41 31.96
N GLY A 204 -13.40 -9.33 31.94
CA GLY A 204 -12.56 -10.06 30.99
C GLY A 204 -12.57 -11.57 31.20
N SER A 205 -13.02 -12.02 32.38
CA SER A 205 -13.18 -13.43 32.72
C SER A 205 -14.58 -14.00 32.41
N CYS A 206 -15.54 -13.15 32.05
CA CYS A 206 -16.91 -13.55 31.75
C CYS A 206 -17.06 -13.90 30.26
N GLU A 207 -17.67 -15.05 29.98
CA GLU A 207 -18.04 -15.41 28.60
C GLU A 207 -19.16 -14.49 28.10
N LEU A 208 -19.02 -14.00 26.87
CA LEU A 208 -20.09 -13.26 26.20
C LEU A 208 -21.26 -14.21 25.92
N ASP A 209 -22.47 -13.74 26.18
CA ASP A 209 -23.67 -14.48 25.80
C ASP A 209 -23.91 -14.39 24.28
N ALA A 210 -25.00 -15.02 23.81
CA ALA A 210 -25.32 -15.03 22.38
C ALA A 210 -25.57 -13.62 21.81
N GLU A 211 -26.06 -12.68 22.62
CA GLU A 211 -26.28 -11.29 22.21
C GLU A 211 -24.94 -10.54 22.10
N GLY A 212 -24.04 -10.72 23.07
CA GLY A 212 -22.70 -10.16 23.07
C GLY A 212 -21.84 -10.66 21.92
N LEU A 213 -21.90 -11.96 21.60
CA LEU A 213 -21.20 -12.55 20.45
C LEU A 213 -21.76 -12.03 19.12
N ALA A 214 -23.08 -11.89 19.00
CA ALA A 214 -23.71 -11.32 17.80
C ALA A 214 -23.31 -9.85 17.61
N LEU A 215 -23.30 -9.07 18.69
CA LEU A 215 -22.87 -7.67 18.67
C LEU A 215 -21.38 -7.54 18.31
N GLN A 216 -20.52 -8.41 18.86
CA GLN A 216 -19.10 -8.43 18.49
C GLN A 216 -18.93 -8.69 17.00
N SER A 217 -19.60 -9.71 16.45
CA SER A 217 -19.55 -10.03 15.02
C SER A 217 -20.04 -8.86 14.16
N GLU A 218 -21.12 -8.19 14.56
CA GLU A 218 -21.64 -7.02 13.86
C GLU A 218 -20.64 -5.84 13.87
N LEU A 219 -19.99 -5.58 15.00
CA LEU A 219 -18.98 -4.53 15.11
C LEU A 219 -17.74 -4.83 14.26
N GLU A 220 -17.27 -6.07 14.27
CA GLU A 220 -16.16 -6.54 13.43
C GLU A 220 -16.50 -6.46 11.94
N GLU A 221 -17.73 -6.81 11.55
CA GLU A 221 -18.20 -6.70 10.18
C GLU A 221 -18.31 -5.24 9.73
N ARG A 222 -18.90 -4.37 10.55
CA ARG A 222 -18.95 -2.92 10.29
C ARG A 222 -17.55 -2.32 10.19
N GLN A 223 -16.61 -2.78 11.02
CA GLN A 223 -15.22 -2.37 10.91
C GLN A 223 -14.62 -2.79 9.57
N LYS A 224 -14.79 -4.04 9.14
CA LYS A 224 -14.31 -4.53 7.83
C LYS A 224 -14.94 -3.79 6.65
N VAL A 225 -16.24 -3.48 6.71
CA VAL A 225 -16.93 -2.71 5.66
C VAL A 225 -16.41 -1.28 5.59
N ARG A 226 -16.13 -0.64 6.74
CA ARG A 226 -15.54 0.71 6.78
C ARG A 226 -14.09 0.72 6.37
N GLU A 227 -13.30 -0.27 6.75
CA GLU A 227 -11.95 -0.51 6.20
C GLU A 227 -12.05 -0.55 4.66
N ASN A 228 -12.93 -1.38 4.08
CA ASN A 228 -13.14 -1.44 2.63
C ASN A 228 -13.63 -0.13 1.96
N HIS A 229 -14.24 0.81 2.68
CA HIS A 229 -14.78 2.07 2.14
C HIS A 229 -13.98 3.31 2.50
N THR A 230 -13.09 3.25 3.49
CA THR A 230 -12.30 4.41 3.95
C THR A 230 -10.99 4.42 3.18
N ILE A 231 -10.97 5.10 2.03
CA ILE A 231 -9.70 5.48 1.41
C ILE A 231 -8.93 6.28 2.46
N PRO A 232 -7.80 5.82 3.00
CA PRO A 232 -7.19 6.51 4.11
C PRO A 232 -6.52 7.77 3.55
N LEU A 233 -6.85 8.89 4.16
CA LEU A 233 -6.16 10.18 4.09
C LEU A 233 -4.63 10.07 4.30
N GLN A 234 -4.11 8.89 4.69
CA GLN A 234 -2.69 8.57 4.74
C GLN A 234 -1.96 8.84 3.42
N THR A 235 -2.60 8.65 2.26
CA THR A 235 -1.97 8.96 0.95
C THR A 235 -1.65 10.45 0.79
N VAL A 236 -2.42 11.35 1.41
CA VAL A 236 -2.22 12.80 1.33
C VAL A 236 -1.18 13.28 2.34
N PHE A 237 -1.08 12.65 3.51
CA PHE A 237 -0.16 13.07 4.58
C PHE A 237 1.21 12.39 4.54
N ALA A 238 1.37 11.25 3.85
CA ALA A 238 2.67 10.59 3.69
C ALA A 238 3.58 11.23 2.60
N ALA A 239 3.07 12.23 1.86
CA ALA A 239 3.79 12.92 0.80
C ALA A 239 4.54 14.19 1.25
N ASN A 240 4.46 14.56 2.54
CA ASN A 240 5.18 15.68 3.15
C ASN A 240 6.49 15.25 3.80
#